data_AF-A0A936AVU3-F1
#
_entry.id   AF-A0A936AVU3-F1
#
_cell.length_a   1.000
_cell.length_b   1.000
_cell.length_c   1.000
_cell.angle_alpha   90.00
_cell.angle_beta   90.00
_cell.angle_gamma   90.00
#
_symmetry.space_group_name_H-M   'P 1'
#
loop_
_entity.id
_entity.type
_entity.pdbx_description
1 polymer ?
#
loop_
_entity_poly.entity_id
_entity_poly.type
_entity_poly.pdbx_seq_one_letter_code
_entity_poly.pdbx_strand_id
1 'polypeptide(L)'
;MSTRSRAACVFTVLVLTCALTGLPVAQGTKTYTIVFHGGTVVDGSGAVRFRADVAVQGDRIARVERAGIAQGEAVRDIDASGLIIAPGFIDSHAHVATTIHEYPLAENFLRQGITTIVASLHSLASPWPIDVYAASLKMAPNISFL
;
A
#
# COMPACT_ATOMS: atom_id res chain seq x y z
N MET A 1 13.48 82.78 -34.48
CA MET A 1 12.95 81.77 -35.42
C MET A 1 13.13 80.39 -34.81
N SER A 2 11.99 79.71 -34.66
CA SER A 2 11.72 78.26 -34.53
C SER A 2 12.38 77.35 -33.47
N THR A 3 11.51 76.98 -32.50
CA THR A 3 11.06 75.60 -32.16
C THR A 3 11.83 74.72 -31.15
N ARG A 4 11.46 74.85 -29.87
CA ARG A 4 10.74 73.89 -28.98
C ARG A 4 10.90 72.35 -29.17
N SER A 5 11.32 71.69 -28.07
CA SER A 5 10.51 70.74 -27.23
C SER A 5 10.40 69.22 -27.56
N ARG A 6 10.89 68.43 -26.58
CA ARG A 6 10.34 67.20 -25.94
C ARG A 6 10.29 65.84 -26.68
N ALA A 7 10.96 64.88 -26.03
CA ALA A 7 10.48 63.57 -25.56
C ALA A 7 9.78 62.59 -26.53
N ALA A 8 10.24 61.33 -26.44
CA ALA A 8 9.45 60.17 -25.98
C ALA A 8 9.55 58.93 -26.88
N CYS A 9 9.89 57.82 -26.22
CA CYS A 9 9.19 56.55 -26.26
C CYS A 9 8.91 55.83 -27.59
N VAL A 10 9.44 54.60 -27.62
CA VAL A 10 8.67 53.36 -27.87
C VAL A 10 8.39 53.05 -29.34
N PHE A 11 9.21 52.17 -29.92
CA PHE A 11 8.79 51.29 -31.01
C PHE A 11 9.46 49.91 -30.86
N THR A 12 8.83 49.07 -30.04
CA THR A 12 8.38 47.71 -30.38
C THR A 12 9.24 46.86 -31.32
N VAL A 13 9.96 45.86 -30.78
CA VAL A 13 9.91 44.48 -31.31
C VAL A 13 9.95 43.47 -30.15
N LEU A 14 8.89 42.68 -30.13
CA LEU A 14 8.52 41.56 -29.29
C LEU A 14 9.47 40.36 -29.47
N VAL A 15 10.26 40.01 -28.45
CA VAL A 15 10.78 38.64 -28.27
C VAL A 15 10.59 38.27 -26.80
N LEU A 16 9.33 38.06 -26.44
CA LEU A 16 8.95 37.40 -25.19
C LEU A 16 9.11 35.88 -25.40
N THR A 17 10.35 35.42 -25.59
CA THR A 17 10.65 33.98 -25.62
C THR A 17 10.53 33.45 -24.20
N CYS A 18 9.35 32.88 -23.96
CA CYS A 18 9.04 31.81 -23.03
C CYS A 18 10.28 31.07 -22.48
N ALA A 19 10.90 31.61 -21.42
CA ALA A 19 11.98 30.95 -20.68
C ALA A 19 11.49 30.54 -19.28
N LEU A 20 10.22 30.11 -19.19
CA LEU A 20 9.57 29.65 -17.96
C LEU A 20 9.24 28.15 -17.97
N THR A 21 9.61 27.40 -19.00
CA THR A 21 9.36 25.95 -19.08
C THR A 21 10.49 25.18 -18.42
N GLY A 22 10.46 25.09 -17.10
CA GLY A 22 11.40 24.23 -16.38
C GLY A 22 11.52 24.49 -14.89
N LEU A 23 10.42 24.84 -14.20
CA LEU A 23 10.42 24.59 -12.76
C LEU A 23 10.52 23.07 -12.57
N PRO A 24 11.52 22.55 -11.86
CA PRO A 24 11.51 21.15 -11.51
C PRO A 24 10.25 20.93 -10.67
N VAL A 25 9.30 20.15 -11.20
CA VAL A 25 8.23 19.61 -10.37
C VAL A 25 8.96 18.84 -9.28
N ALA A 26 8.92 19.34 -8.05
CA ALA A 26 9.46 18.65 -6.89
C ALA A 26 8.74 17.31 -6.81
N GLN A 27 9.40 16.26 -7.28
CA GLN A 27 8.93 14.90 -7.09
C GLN A 27 9.13 14.63 -5.59
N GLY A 28 8.06 14.84 -4.81
CA GLY A 28 8.06 14.51 -3.40
C GLY A 28 8.46 13.05 -3.25
N THR A 29 9.57 12.80 -2.54
CA THR A 29 9.99 11.44 -2.21
C THR A 29 8.86 10.76 -1.46
N LYS A 30 8.36 9.64 -2.00
CA LYS A 30 7.32 8.84 -1.35
C LYS A 30 7.91 8.19 -0.09
N THR A 31 7.36 8.52 1.05
CA THR A 31 7.75 7.99 2.37
C THR A 31 7.21 6.59 2.60
N TYR A 32 6.02 6.30 2.06
CA TYR A 32 5.30 5.05 2.27
C TYR A 32 5.09 4.27 0.97
N THR A 33 4.92 2.95 1.08
CA THR A 33 4.61 2.09 -0.05
C THR A 33 3.11 2.16 -0.35
N ILE A 34 2.28 2.02 0.68
CA ILE A 34 0.82 2.12 0.60
C ILE A 34 0.33 2.93 1.79
N VAL A 35 -0.66 3.80 1.59
CA VAL A 35 -1.46 4.39 2.68
C VAL A 35 -2.93 4.10 2.43
N PHE A 36 -3.62 3.62 3.47
CA PHE A 36 -5.07 3.49 3.52
C PHE A 36 -5.65 4.68 4.27
N HIS A 37 -6.52 5.45 3.64
CA HIS A 37 -7.08 6.68 4.19
C HIS A 37 -8.49 6.51 4.74
N GLY A 38 -8.78 7.14 5.88
CA GLY A 38 -10.12 7.36 6.39
C GLY A 38 -10.86 6.12 6.88
N GLY A 39 -10.17 4.98 7.00
CA GLY A 39 -10.76 3.71 7.42
C GLY A 39 -11.06 3.63 8.91
N THR A 40 -11.92 2.68 9.28
CA THR A 40 -12.15 2.32 10.69
C THR A 40 -11.28 1.14 11.06
N VAL A 41 -10.29 1.38 11.91
CA VAL A 41 -9.31 0.38 12.36
C VAL A 41 -9.90 -0.49 13.46
N VAL A 42 -9.77 -1.80 13.27
CA VAL A 42 -9.99 -2.85 14.27
C VAL A 42 -8.67 -3.63 14.40
N ASP A 43 -7.89 -3.35 15.43
CA ASP A 43 -6.49 -3.81 15.54
C ASP A 43 -6.31 -5.23 16.10
N GLY A 44 -7.40 -5.91 16.45
CA GLY A 44 -7.39 -7.27 17.01
C GLY A 44 -7.08 -7.35 18.51
N SER A 45 -6.80 -6.22 19.18
CA SER A 45 -6.56 -6.20 20.64
C SER A 45 -7.83 -6.38 21.49
N GLY A 46 -9.00 -6.29 20.87
CA GLY A 46 -10.30 -6.21 21.55
C GLY A 46 -10.69 -4.79 21.98
N ALA A 47 -9.84 -3.79 21.74
CA ALA A 47 -10.17 -2.39 21.99
C ALA A 47 -11.28 -1.86 21.09
N VAL A 48 -11.86 -0.71 21.46
CA VAL A 48 -12.88 -0.03 20.66
C VAL A 48 -12.28 0.43 19.32
N ARG A 49 -12.97 0.10 18.23
CA ARG A 49 -12.61 0.54 16.88
C ARG A 49 -12.50 2.07 16.76
N PHE A 50 -11.59 2.55 15.93
CA PHE A 50 -11.35 3.99 15.76
C PHE A 50 -11.03 4.36 14.32
N ARG A 51 -11.30 5.61 13.93
CA ARG A 51 -10.95 6.11 12.60
C ARG A 51 -9.47 6.52 12.55
N ALA A 52 -8.74 6.06 11.53
CA ALA A 52 -7.35 6.42 11.29
C ALA A 52 -6.92 6.09 9.85
N ASP A 53 -5.83 6.72 9.43
CA ASP A 53 -5.07 6.32 8.25
C ASP A 53 -4.00 5.29 8.67
N VAL A 54 -3.72 4.33 7.79
CA VAL A 54 -2.71 3.28 8.04
C VAL A 54 -1.68 3.29 6.91
N ALA A 55 -0.42 3.56 7.27
CA ALA A 55 0.71 3.56 6.34
C ALA A 55 1.51 2.27 6.44
N VAL A 56 1.84 1.71 5.29
CA VAL A 56 2.71 0.53 5.13
C VAL A 56 3.97 0.95 4.39
N GLN A 57 5.12 0.56 4.90
CA GLN A 57 6.41 0.69 4.22
C GLN A 57 7.07 -0.68 4.12
N GLY A 58 7.25 -1.17 2.89
CA GLY A 58 7.73 -2.53 2.65
C GLY A 58 6.76 -3.57 3.23
N ASP A 59 7.25 -4.37 4.16
CA ASP A 59 6.55 -5.49 4.82
C ASP A 59 5.95 -5.13 6.19
N ARG A 60 6.02 -3.85 6.61
CA ARG A 60 5.61 -3.41 7.95
C ARG A 60 4.62 -2.26 7.91
N ILE A 61 3.74 -2.25 8.91
CA ILE A 61 2.94 -1.07 9.25
C ILE A 61 3.90 -0.03 9.83
N ALA A 62 4.09 1.08 9.12
CA ALA A 62 5.01 2.14 9.50
C ALA A 62 4.35 3.16 10.43
N ARG A 63 3.04 3.41 10.26
CA ARG A 63 2.29 4.39 11.04
C ARG A 63 0.80 4.08 11.04
N VAL A 64 0.15 4.35 12.17
CA VAL A 64 -1.32 4.44 12.28
C VAL A 64 -1.63 5.82 12.83
N GLU A 65 -2.26 6.69 12.03
CA GLU A 65 -2.41 8.11 12.35
C GLU A 65 -3.88 8.53 12.37
N ARG A 66 -4.35 9.05 13.51
CA ARG A 66 -5.74 9.48 13.68
C ARG A 66 -6.00 10.85 13.06
N ALA A 67 -4.96 11.70 12.99
CA ALA A 67 -5.06 13.02 12.36
C ALA A 67 -5.10 12.95 10.82
N GLY A 68 -4.80 11.79 10.23
CA GLY A 68 -4.67 11.58 8.79
C GLY A 68 -3.23 11.74 8.31
N ILE A 69 -2.97 11.21 7.11
CA ILE A 69 -1.69 11.30 6.40
C ILE A 69 -1.93 12.10 5.11
N ALA A 70 -0.98 12.96 4.74
CA ALA A 70 -1.14 13.77 3.53
C ALA A 70 -1.14 12.89 2.28
N GLN A 71 -2.05 13.20 1.35
CA GLN A 71 -2.11 12.57 0.04
C GLN A 71 -0.79 12.74 -0.70
N GLY A 72 -0.34 11.68 -1.36
CA GLY A 72 0.89 11.72 -2.13
C GLY A 72 2.16 11.49 -1.30
N GLU A 73 2.07 11.18 -0.01
CA GLU A 73 3.20 10.64 0.77
C GLU A 73 3.48 9.17 0.47
N ALA A 74 2.53 8.45 -0.15
CA ALA A 74 2.69 7.04 -0.53
C ALA A 74 2.89 6.85 -2.04
N VAL A 75 3.53 5.73 -2.41
CA VAL A 75 3.54 5.25 -3.80
C VAL A 75 2.10 4.93 -4.26
N ARG A 76 1.27 4.43 -3.34
CA ARG A 76 -0.14 4.11 -3.58
C ARG A 76 -1.00 4.61 -2.42
N ASP A 77 -1.93 5.50 -2.72
CA ASP A 77 -2.96 5.95 -1.79
C ASP A 77 -4.27 5.19 -2.08
N ILE A 78 -4.91 4.65 -1.04
CA ILE A 78 -6.15 3.87 -1.13
C ILE A 78 -7.20 4.52 -0.22
N ASP A 79 -8.37 4.87 -0.77
CA ASP A 79 -9.50 5.32 0.03
C ASP A 79 -10.18 4.13 0.71
N ALA A 80 -10.17 4.11 2.04
CA ALA A 80 -10.81 3.10 2.88
C ALA A 80 -12.01 3.69 3.65
N SER A 81 -12.52 4.84 3.24
CA SER A 81 -13.68 5.49 3.87
C SER A 81 -14.90 4.58 3.87
N GLY A 82 -15.53 4.44 5.04
CA GLY A 82 -16.68 3.53 5.22
C GLY A 82 -16.32 2.04 5.30
N LEU A 83 -15.04 1.69 5.18
CA LEU A 83 -14.54 0.31 5.28
C LEU A 83 -13.83 0.06 6.62
N ILE A 84 -13.64 -1.22 6.92
CA ILE A 84 -12.85 -1.69 8.07
C ILE A 84 -11.42 -1.99 7.60
N ILE A 85 -10.44 -1.52 8.37
CA ILE A 85 -9.04 -1.95 8.26
C ILE A 85 -8.76 -2.88 9.44
N ALA A 86 -8.41 -4.12 9.15
CA ALA A 86 -8.11 -5.14 10.16
C ALA A 86 -6.83 -5.90 9.80
N PRO A 87 -6.18 -6.57 10.79
CA PRO A 87 -5.17 -7.57 10.50
C PRO A 87 -5.71 -8.64 9.55
N GLY A 88 -4.83 -9.18 8.70
CA GLY A 88 -5.17 -10.34 7.89
C GLY A 88 -5.57 -11.52 8.80
N PHE A 89 -6.57 -12.29 8.39
CA PHE A 89 -7.10 -13.38 9.20
C PHE A 89 -6.13 -14.57 9.24
N ILE A 90 -6.20 -15.28 10.37
CA ILE A 90 -5.45 -16.51 10.64
C ILE A 90 -6.44 -17.66 10.66
N ASP A 91 -6.36 -18.54 9.67
CA ASP A 91 -7.16 -19.77 9.64
C ASP A 91 -6.41 -20.86 10.41
N SER A 92 -6.94 -21.23 11.57
CA SER A 92 -6.31 -22.21 12.46
C SER A 92 -6.51 -23.65 12.00
N HIS A 93 -7.36 -23.91 11.01
CA HIS A 93 -7.67 -25.27 10.59
C HIS A 93 -8.07 -25.37 9.12
N ALA A 94 -7.08 -25.58 8.27
CA ALA A 94 -7.31 -25.83 6.85
C ALA A 94 -6.61 -27.09 6.34
N HIS A 95 -7.25 -27.71 5.36
CA HIS A 95 -6.71 -28.83 4.59
C HIS A 95 -6.09 -28.29 3.29
N VAL A 96 -4.79 -28.02 3.32
CA VAL A 96 -4.05 -27.41 2.20
C VAL A 96 -2.91 -28.26 1.67
N ALA A 97 -2.51 -29.30 2.41
CA ALA A 97 -1.29 -30.07 2.15
C ALA A 97 -1.26 -30.79 0.79
N THR A 98 -2.40 -31.08 0.16
CA THR A 98 -2.46 -31.87 -1.08
C THR A 98 -2.43 -31.04 -2.35
N THR A 99 -2.97 -29.82 -2.34
CA THR A 99 -3.22 -29.05 -3.57
C THR A 99 -2.55 -27.68 -3.60
N ILE A 100 -1.97 -27.22 -2.48
CA ILE A 100 -1.42 -25.87 -2.39
C ILE A 100 -0.26 -25.61 -3.37
N HIS A 101 0.46 -26.64 -3.79
CA HIS A 101 1.51 -26.52 -4.81
C HIS A 101 0.98 -26.21 -6.20
N GLU A 102 -0.20 -26.74 -6.53
CA GLU A 102 -0.85 -26.49 -7.81
C GLU A 102 -1.45 -25.09 -7.85
N TYR A 103 -1.84 -24.57 -6.68
CA TYR A 103 -2.49 -23.26 -6.51
C TYR A 103 -1.76 -22.39 -5.48
N PRO A 104 -0.51 -21.96 -5.75
CA PRO A 104 0.33 -21.26 -4.77
C PRO A 104 -0.21 -19.88 -4.37
N LEU A 105 -1.10 -19.29 -5.17
CA LEU A 105 -1.77 -18.03 -4.79
C LEU A 105 -2.85 -18.23 -3.74
N ALA A 106 -3.37 -19.46 -3.58
CA ALA A 106 -4.41 -19.78 -2.59
C ALA A 106 -5.58 -18.77 -2.62
N GLU A 107 -6.04 -18.40 -3.83
CA GLU A 107 -6.95 -17.27 -4.03
C GLU A 107 -8.26 -17.39 -3.24
N ASN A 108 -8.74 -18.63 -3.04
CA ASN A 108 -9.91 -18.90 -2.23
C ASN A 108 -9.75 -18.39 -0.79
N PHE A 109 -8.55 -18.44 -0.21
CA PHE A 109 -8.23 -17.91 1.11
C PHE A 109 -7.99 -16.39 1.06
N LEU A 110 -7.16 -15.91 0.12
CA LEU A 110 -6.81 -14.48 0.03
C LEU A 110 -8.03 -13.59 -0.22
N ARG A 111 -8.98 -14.04 -1.05
CA ARG A 111 -10.20 -13.29 -1.35
C ARG A 111 -11.14 -13.15 -0.15
N GLN A 112 -10.91 -13.93 0.91
CA GLN A 112 -11.63 -13.85 2.19
C GLN A 112 -10.84 -13.06 3.26
N GLY A 113 -9.65 -12.55 2.92
CA GLY A 113 -8.79 -11.83 3.86
C GLY A 113 -7.90 -12.72 4.72
N ILE A 114 -7.81 -14.03 4.43
CA ILE A 114 -6.92 -14.95 5.13
C ILE A 114 -5.50 -14.74 4.61
N THR A 115 -4.57 -14.46 5.52
CA THR A 115 -3.16 -14.21 5.20
C THR A 115 -2.21 -15.23 5.83
N THR A 116 -2.70 -16.00 6.80
CA THR A 116 -1.94 -17.07 7.46
C THR A 116 -2.83 -18.28 7.66
N ILE A 117 -2.29 -19.47 7.40
CA ILE A 117 -2.97 -20.76 7.55
C ILE A 117 -2.13 -21.64 8.46
N VAL A 118 -2.79 -22.28 9.42
CA VAL A 118 -2.22 -23.39 10.18
C VAL A 118 -2.73 -24.68 9.55
N ALA A 119 -1.85 -25.33 8.79
CA ALA A 119 -2.17 -26.54 8.07
C ALA A 119 -2.32 -27.72 9.04
N SER A 120 -3.45 -28.42 8.95
CA SER A 120 -3.73 -29.59 9.78
C SER A 120 -2.97 -30.83 9.29
N LEU A 121 -2.25 -31.49 10.21
CA LEU A 121 -1.53 -32.76 9.94
C LEU A 121 -2.46 -33.97 9.77
N HIS A 122 -3.74 -33.85 10.15
CA HIS A 122 -4.70 -34.97 10.12
C HIS A 122 -5.27 -35.28 8.73
N SER A 123 -4.82 -34.56 7.70
CA SER A 123 -5.04 -34.98 6.33
C SER A 123 -4.15 -36.20 6.08
N LEU A 124 -4.72 -37.35 5.71
CA LEU A 124 -4.02 -38.62 5.43
C LEU A 124 -2.93 -38.54 4.32
N ALA A 125 -2.66 -37.34 3.79
CA ALA A 125 -1.71 -37.01 2.75
C ALA A 125 -0.69 -35.95 3.19
N SER A 126 -0.46 -35.81 4.51
CA SER A 126 0.59 -34.91 5.00
C SER A 126 1.96 -35.38 4.49
N PRO A 127 2.67 -34.53 3.74
CA PRO A 127 3.94 -34.86 3.14
C PRO A 127 5.02 -35.04 4.22
N TRP A 128 5.89 -36.01 4.00
CA TRP A 128 7.00 -36.32 4.90
C TRP A 128 8.32 -36.36 4.12
N PRO A 129 9.42 -35.75 4.61
CA PRO A 129 9.55 -35.00 5.86
C PRO A 129 8.89 -33.61 5.82
N ILE A 130 8.24 -33.19 6.92
CA ILE A 130 7.44 -31.95 6.98
C ILE A 130 8.31 -30.69 6.88
N ASP A 131 9.50 -30.71 7.47
CA ASP A 131 10.45 -29.60 7.44
C ASP A 131 10.95 -29.30 6.02
N VAL A 132 11.33 -30.36 5.29
CA VAL A 132 11.73 -30.26 3.88
C VAL A 132 10.57 -29.77 3.01
N TYR A 133 9.37 -30.31 3.27
CA TYR A 133 8.18 -29.89 2.57
C TYR A 133 7.86 -28.41 2.81
N ALA A 134 7.82 -27.97 4.06
CA ALA A 134 7.53 -26.61 4.44
C ALA A 134 8.55 -25.63 3.83
N ALA A 135 9.84 -25.98 3.82
CA ALA A 135 10.89 -25.18 3.21
C ALA A 135 10.76 -25.05 1.68
N SER A 136 10.09 -26.00 1.01
CA SER A 136 9.88 -25.96 -0.44
C SER A 136 8.73 -25.05 -0.88
N LEU A 137 7.83 -24.69 0.05
CA LEU A 137 6.61 -23.97 -0.29
C LEU A 137 6.90 -22.51 -0.65
N LYS A 138 6.42 -22.11 -1.83
CA LYS A 138 6.35 -20.72 -2.28
C LYS A 138 4.90 -20.37 -2.54
N MET A 139 4.22 -19.85 -1.53
CA MET A 139 2.80 -19.50 -1.61
C MET A 139 2.55 -18.08 -1.10
N ALA A 140 1.39 -17.54 -1.44
CA ALA A 140 0.99 -16.19 -1.08
C ALA A 140 0.60 -16.04 0.41
N PRO A 141 -0.28 -16.87 1.00
CA PRO A 141 -0.47 -16.86 2.45
C PRO A 141 0.73 -17.49 3.16
N ASN A 142 1.00 -17.05 4.38
CA ASN A 142 1.93 -17.75 5.25
C ASN A 142 1.31 -19.10 5.67
N ILE A 143 2.11 -20.17 5.68
CA ILE A 143 1.64 -21.48 6.16
C ILE A 143 2.55 -21.96 7.27
N SER A 144 1.93 -22.40 8.36
CA SER A 144 2.57 -23.13 9.43
C SER A 144 2.06 -24.56 9.45
N PHE A 145 2.93 -25.51 9.80
CA PHE A 145 2.57 -26.88 10.14
C PHE A 145 2.78 -27.03 11.66
N LEU A 146 1.79 -27.57 12.37
CA LEU A 146 1.84 -27.86 13.82
C LEU A 146 1.82 -29.37 14.05
#